data_AF-A0A838IPB0-F1
#
_entry.id   AF-A0A838IPB0-F1
#
_cell.length_a   1.000
_cell.length_b   1.000
_cell.length_c   1.000
_cell.angle_alpha   90.00
_cell.angle_beta   90.00
_cell.angle_gamma   90.00
#
_symmetry.space_group_name_H-M   'P 1'
#
loop_
_entity.id
_entity.type
_entity.pdbx_description
1 polymer ?
#
loop_
_entity_poly.entity_id
_entity_poly.type
_entity_poly.pdbx_seq_one_letter_code
_entity_poly.pdbx_strand_id
1 'polypeptide(L)'
;MRGLRLGAALVCGLLIVCGCGRSYEKTGTKVPQSTAEPLRSVQGPDGRRHTLMGKASYYHDKFHGRKTASGDRYDKGEFTAAHKTLPFQSIVRVTNSQTRKSVVVRISDRGPFTKGRVIDLSYAAADDLDMLDAGIVPVFVEVLYWGDGKRLPTS
;
A
#
# COMPACT_ATOMS: atom_id res chain seq x y z
N MET A 1 18.50 59.74 71.65
CA MET A 1 19.54 60.26 70.74
C MET A 1 19.23 59.69 69.35
N ARG A 2 18.57 60.46 68.47
CA ARG A 2 19.14 61.10 67.25
C ARG A 2 19.90 60.06 66.39
N GLY A 3 19.35 59.53 65.29
CA GLY A 3 19.27 60.15 63.94
C GLY A 3 20.51 59.74 63.11
N LEU A 4 20.62 59.72 61.78
CA LEU A 4 19.73 59.84 60.62
C LEU A 4 20.63 59.60 59.36
N ARG A 5 20.19 58.74 58.43
CA ARG A 5 20.36 58.67 56.93
C ARG A 5 21.70 58.98 56.20
N LEU A 6 21.96 58.17 55.15
CA LEU A 6 22.12 58.46 53.68
C LEU A 6 22.91 57.28 53.05
N GLY A 7 22.72 56.72 51.85
CA GLY A 7 21.85 56.89 50.67
C GLY A 7 22.01 55.61 49.79
N ALA A 8 20.99 55.13 49.05
CA ALA A 8 20.77 55.32 47.59
C ALA A 8 22.04 55.09 46.73
N ALA A 9 22.10 54.30 45.65
CA ALA A 9 21.12 53.60 44.81
C ALA A 9 21.87 52.63 43.83
N LEU A 10 21.10 51.97 42.94
CA LEU A 10 21.51 51.33 41.68
C LEU A 10 22.20 49.94 41.85
N VAL A 11 21.86 48.85 41.13
CA VAL A 11 21.27 48.66 39.79
C VAL A 11 20.47 47.35 39.76
N CYS A 12 19.38 47.42 39.01
CA CYS A 12 18.50 46.36 38.52
C CYS A 12 19.25 45.19 37.86
N GLY A 13 18.88 43.93 38.14
CA GLY A 13 19.49 42.80 37.44
C GLY A 13 18.98 41.42 37.82
N LEU A 14 17.67 41.26 38.00
CA LEU A 14 17.05 39.92 38.06
C LEU A 14 16.80 39.46 36.62
N LEU A 15 17.70 38.66 36.05
CA LEU A 15 17.43 37.92 34.82
C LEU A 15 17.32 36.43 35.11
N ILE A 16 16.06 36.03 35.28
CA ILE A 16 15.56 34.67 35.17
C ILE A 16 15.99 34.14 33.80
N VAL A 17 16.95 33.22 33.76
CA VAL A 17 17.27 32.49 32.52
C VAL A 17 16.18 31.43 32.32
N CYS A 18 15.09 31.86 31.69
CA CYS A 18 14.12 30.97 31.07
C CYS A 18 14.81 30.35 29.84
N GLY A 19 15.22 29.09 29.95
CA GLY A 19 15.71 28.30 28.82
C GLY A 19 14.55 27.95 27.89
N CYS A 20 14.04 28.92 27.14
CA CYS A 20 13.16 28.66 26.01
C CYS A 20 13.97 27.94 24.92
N GLY A 21 13.51 26.75 24.55
CA GLY A 21 14.03 25.98 23.43
C GLY A 21 14.15 26.84 22.18
N ARG A 22 15.34 26.81 21.57
CA ARG A 22 15.63 27.59 20.36
C ARG A 22 14.96 26.89 19.18
N SER A 23 13.80 27.41 18.78
CA SER A 23 13.18 27.12 17.49
C SER A 23 14.18 27.43 16.38
N TYR A 24 14.57 26.40 15.64
CA TYR A 24 15.36 26.57 14.42
C TYR A 24 14.40 27.06 13.33
N GLU A 25 14.52 28.34 12.97
CA GLU A 25 13.81 28.94 11.85
C GLU A 25 14.31 28.34 10.55
N LYS A 26 13.63 27.31 10.05
CA LYS A 26 13.93 26.70 8.76
C LYS A 26 13.35 27.58 7.67
N THR A 27 14.20 28.46 7.14
CA THR A 27 14.01 29.20 5.89
C THR A 27 13.29 28.34 4.87
N GLY A 28 12.20 28.89 4.32
CA GLY A 28 11.28 28.21 3.41
C GLY A 28 11.99 27.57 2.22
N THR A 29 12.21 26.27 2.34
CA THR A 29 12.10 25.36 1.20
C THR A 29 10.82 24.60 1.47
N LYS A 30 9.77 24.84 0.67
CA LYS A 30 8.59 23.99 0.66
C LYS A 30 9.11 22.57 0.39
N VAL A 31 9.16 21.74 1.41
CA VAL A 31 9.30 20.30 1.24
C VAL A 31 8.11 19.91 0.37
N PRO A 32 8.30 19.38 -0.86
CA PRO A 32 7.19 18.79 -1.57
C PRO A 32 6.71 17.64 -0.68
N GLN A 33 5.58 17.82 -0.01
CA GLN A 33 4.86 16.72 0.58
C GLN A 33 4.66 15.73 -0.56
N SER A 34 5.32 14.58 -0.47
CA SER A 34 5.14 13.47 -1.39
C SER A 34 3.64 13.17 -1.49
N THR A 35 3.04 13.49 -2.62
CA THR A 35 1.60 13.42 -2.91
C THR A 35 1.14 11.99 -3.22
N ALA A 36 1.78 10.98 -2.63
CA ALA A 36 1.30 9.61 -2.71
C ALA A 36 0.05 9.47 -1.82
N GLU A 37 -1.09 9.94 -2.33
CA GLU A 37 -2.41 9.62 -1.82
C GLU A 37 -2.48 8.11 -1.54
N PRO A 38 -2.98 7.67 -0.37
CA PRO A 38 -3.19 6.25 -0.12
C PRO A 38 -4.07 5.73 -1.25
N LEU A 39 -3.69 4.62 -1.90
CA LEU A 39 -4.33 4.06 -3.09
C LEU A 39 -5.85 3.97 -2.92
N ARG A 40 -6.56 5.07 -3.20
CA ARG A 40 -8.01 5.15 -3.11
C ARG A 40 -8.52 4.22 -4.18
N SER A 41 -9.26 3.20 -3.76
CA SER A 41 -9.94 2.23 -4.62
C SER A 41 -10.54 2.95 -5.81
N VAL A 42 -9.97 2.78 -6.99
CA VAL A 42 -10.48 3.46 -8.16
C VAL A 42 -11.71 2.67 -8.62
N GLN A 43 -12.86 3.33 -8.68
CA GLN A 43 -14.17 2.77 -9.06
C GLN A 43 -14.22 2.49 -10.57
N GLY A 44 -14.87 1.40 -11.02
CA GLY A 44 -15.06 0.87 -12.40
C GLY A 44 -15.45 1.87 -13.50
N PRO A 45 -15.49 1.50 -14.80
CA PRO A 45 -15.86 2.45 -15.87
C PRO A 45 -17.31 2.90 -15.72
N ASP A 46 -18.08 2.15 -14.93
CA ASP A 46 -19.45 2.35 -14.48
C ASP A 46 -19.56 3.02 -13.09
N GLY A 47 -18.45 3.49 -12.52
CA GLY A 47 -18.41 4.04 -11.16
C GLY A 47 -18.51 2.99 -10.05
N ARG A 48 -18.39 1.68 -10.34
CA ARG A 48 -18.49 0.61 -9.33
C ARG A 48 -17.18 -0.14 -9.18
N ARG A 49 -16.76 -0.43 -7.94
CA ARG A 49 -15.60 -1.31 -7.71
C ARG A 49 -15.81 -2.64 -8.43
N HIS A 50 -15.01 -2.91 -9.46
CA HIS A 50 -15.12 -4.15 -10.21
C HIS A 50 -14.61 -5.29 -9.33
N THR A 51 -15.56 -6.06 -8.78
CA THR A 51 -15.29 -7.11 -7.80
C THR A 51 -15.69 -8.46 -8.37
N LEU A 52 -14.81 -9.44 -8.26
CA LEU A 52 -15.03 -10.82 -8.67
C LEU A 52 -14.95 -11.72 -7.44
N MET A 53 -15.73 -12.81 -7.45
CA MET A 53 -15.70 -13.83 -6.41
C MET A 53 -15.32 -15.18 -7.00
N GLY A 54 -14.53 -15.96 -6.27
CA GLY A 54 -14.19 -17.31 -6.67
C GLY A 54 -13.12 -17.93 -5.78
N LYS A 55 -12.38 -18.90 -6.31
CA LYS A 55 -11.27 -19.53 -5.59
C LYS A 55 -9.92 -18.98 -6.08
N ALA A 56 -9.02 -18.73 -5.15
CA ALA A 56 -7.61 -18.53 -5.43
C ALA A 56 -6.85 -19.84 -5.27
N SER A 57 -5.75 -19.98 -6.01
CA SER A 57 -4.67 -20.92 -5.68
C SER A 57 -3.33 -20.20 -5.86
N TYR A 58 -2.20 -20.92 -5.78
CA TYR A 58 -0.89 -20.34 -6.04
C TYR A 58 0.00 -21.24 -6.90
N TYR A 59 1.02 -20.64 -7.51
CA TYR A 59 1.98 -21.35 -8.36
C TYR A 59 2.88 -22.28 -7.55
N HIS A 60 3.14 -23.46 -8.09
CA HIS A 60 4.20 -24.34 -7.59
C HIS A 60 5.59 -23.78 -7.90
N ASP A 61 6.55 -23.98 -7.00
CA ASP A 61 7.96 -23.56 -7.11
C ASP A 61 8.63 -23.86 -8.47
N LYS A 62 8.26 -24.96 -9.15
CA LYS A 62 8.81 -25.33 -10.47
C LYS A 62 8.56 -24.29 -11.57
N PHE A 63 7.63 -23.35 -11.36
CA PHE A 63 7.36 -22.30 -12.32
C PHE A 63 8.37 -21.15 -12.22
N HIS A 64 9.13 -21.04 -11.12
CA HIS A 64 10.09 -19.96 -10.92
C HIS A 64 11.08 -19.84 -12.09
N GLY A 65 11.29 -18.61 -12.55
CA GLY A 65 12.14 -18.29 -13.69
C GLY A 65 11.51 -18.56 -15.06
N ARG A 66 10.33 -19.17 -15.18
CA ARG A 66 9.68 -19.41 -16.49
C ARG A 66 9.02 -18.13 -17.02
N LYS A 67 8.93 -17.99 -18.34
CA LYS A 67 8.20 -16.86 -18.95
C LYS A 67 6.70 -16.95 -18.67
N THR A 68 6.10 -15.82 -18.29
CA THR A 68 4.65 -15.62 -18.19
C THR A 68 4.08 -15.16 -19.53
N ALA A 69 2.75 -15.08 -19.62
CA ALA A 69 2.06 -14.52 -20.78
C ALA A 69 2.27 -13.00 -20.98
N SER A 70 2.70 -12.24 -19.96
CA SER A 70 3.13 -10.85 -20.15
C SER A 70 4.51 -10.74 -20.83
N GLY A 71 5.28 -11.83 -20.86
CA GLY A 71 6.63 -11.89 -21.41
C GLY A 71 7.74 -11.83 -20.35
N ASP A 72 7.42 -11.41 -19.13
CA ASP A 72 8.35 -11.37 -17.99
C ASP A 72 8.64 -12.79 -17.47
N ARG A 73 9.70 -12.97 -16.69
CA ARG A 73 9.92 -14.23 -15.96
C ARG A 73 9.18 -14.19 -14.64
N TYR A 74 8.48 -15.29 -14.31
CA TYR A 74 7.83 -15.45 -13.03
C TYR A 74 8.88 -15.52 -11.91
N ASP A 75 8.77 -14.61 -10.95
CA ASP A 75 9.48 -14.67 -9.68
C ASP A 75 8.49 -15.05 -8.56
N LYS A 76 8.88 -16.03 -7.74
CA LYS A 76 8.04 -16.49 -6.63
C LYS A 76 8.01 -15.50 -5.47
N GLY A 77 9.01 -14.63 -5.37
CA GLY A 77 9.11 -13.56 -4.38
C GLY A 77 8.35 -12.29 -4.76
N GLU A 78 7.91 -12.15 -6.01
CA GLU A 78 7.15 -10.97 -6.45
C GLU A 78 5.65 -11.11 -6.16
N PHE A 79 4.97 -9.98 -5.99
CA PHE A 79 3.52 -9.91 -5.75
C PHE A 79 2.77 -9.86 -7.08
N THR A 80 2.69 -11.02 -7.74
CA THR A 80 2.08 -11.18 -9.05
C THR A 80 1.01 -12.26 -9.07
N ALA A 81 0.17 -12.25 -10.10
CA ALA A 81 -0.87 -13.25 -10.29
C ALA A 81 -1.24 -13.50 -11.77
N ALA A 82 -1.80 -14.67 -12.03
CA ALA A 82 -2.49 -15.01 -13.27
C ALA A 82 -3.98 -14.70 -13.16
N HIS A 83 -4.54 -14.08 -14.20
CA HIS A 83 -5.97 -13.92 -14.36
C HIS A 83 -6.39 -14.10 -15.84
N LYS A 84 -7.60 -14.63 -16.09
CA LYS A 84 -8.08 -15.03 -17.42
C LYS A 84 -8.15 -13.85 -18.39
N THR A 85 -8.78 -12.76 -17.96
CA THR A 85 -9.20 -11.67 -18.86
C THR A 85 -8.74 -10.27 -18.45
N LEU A 86 -8.41 -10.03 -17.18
CA LEU A 86 -7.88 -8.72 -16.76
C LEU A 86 -6.64 -8.35 -17.60
N PRO A 87 -6.54 -7.09 -18.06
CA PRO A 87 -5.36 -6.60 -18.75
C PRO A 87 -4.10 -6.87 -17.93
N PHE A 88 -2.99 -7.18 -18.60
CA PHE A 88 -1.70 -7.25 -17.92
C PHE A 88 -1.38 -5.91 -17.29
N GLN A 89 -0.60 -5.92 -16.20
CA GLN A 89 -0.30 -4.77 -15.35
C GLN A 89 -1.50 -4.20 -14.59
N SER A 90 -2.68 -4.81 -14.67
CA SER A 90 -3.77 -4.47 -13.74
C SER A 90 -3.33 -4.77 -12.30
N ILE A 91 -3.69 -3.90 -11.38
CA ILE A 91 -3.42 -4.05 -9.96
C ILE A 91 -4.72 -4.41 -9.27
N VAL A 92 -4.73 -5.50 -8.51
CA VAL A 92 -5.91 -5.99 -7.82
C VAL A 92 -5.62 -6.22 -6.35
N ARG A 93 -6.62 -5.97 -5.50
CA ARG A 93 -6.64 -6.45 -4.12
C ARG A 93 -7.33 -7.80 -4.08
N VAL A 94 -6.68 -8.79 -3.49
CA VAL A 94 -7.22 -10.12 -3.27
C VAL A 94 -7.44 -10.29 -1.79
N THR A 95 -8.67 -10.59 -1.39
CA THR A 95 -9.05 -10.76 0.02
C THR A 95 -9.50 -12.19 0.24
N ASN A 96 -8.86 -12.89 1.18
CA ASN A 96 -9.29 -14.20 1.64
C ASN A 96 -10.59 -14.03 2.43
N SER A 97 -11.68 -14.65 1.98
CA SER A 97 -12.99 -14.45 2.60
C SER A 97 -13.10 -15.10 3.98
N GLN A 98 -12.25 -16.07 4.29
CA GLN A 98 -12.23 -16.79 5.57
C GLN A 98 -11.43 -16.03 6.63
N THR A 99 -10.24 -15.56 6.29
CA THR A 99 -9.33 -14.91 7.25
C THR A 99 -9.43 -13.38 7.24
N ARG A 100 -10.09 -12.79 6.23
CA ARG A 100 -10.17 -11.35 5.98
C ARG A 100 -8.83 -10.68 5.66
N LYS A 101 -7.72 -11.43 5.60
CA LYS A 101 -6.43 -10.94 5.12
C LYS A 101 -6.54 -10.57 3.63
N SER A 102 -5.74 -9.59 3.22
CA SER A 102 -5.72 -9.15 1.83
C SER A 102 -4.32 -8.81 1.36
N VAL A 103 -4.06 -9.08 0.08
CA VAL A 103 -2.80 -8.79 -0.59
C VAL A 103 -3.08 -8.00 -1.88
N VAL A 104 -2.17 -7.12 -2.27
CA VAL A 104 -2.24 -6.40 -3.55
C VAL A 104 -1.25 -7.04 -4.51
N VAL A 105 -1.72 -7.40 -5.70
CA VAL A 105 -0.91 -8.08 -6.72
C VAL A 105 -1.10 -7.47 -8.09
N ARG A 106 -0.09 -7.66 -8.94
CA ARG A 106 -0.07 -7.27 -10.34
C ARG A 106 -0.40 -8.44 -11.25
N ILE A 107 -1.28 -8.25 -12.22
CA ILE A 107 -1.59 -9.28 -13.21
C ILE A 107 -0.46 -9.37 -14.24
N SER A 108 0.25 -10.49 -14.27
CA SER A 108 1.38 -10.73 -15.18
C SER A 108 1.23 -11.98 -16.04
N ASP A 109 0.20 -12.79 -15.80
CA ASP A 109 0.04 -14.07 -16.50
C ASP A 109 -1.44 -14.41 -16.81
N ARG A 110 -1.65 -15.49 -17.56
CA ARG A 110 -2.96 -15.99 -17.97
C ARG A 110 -3.29 -17.33 -17.31
N GLY A 111 -4.57 -17.49 -16.99
CA GLY A 111 -5.10 -18.58 -16.18
C GLY A 111 -5.88 -18.02 -15.00
N PRO A 112 -6.28 -18.83 -14.01
CA PRO A 112 -6.29 -20.29 -14.02
C PRO A 112 -7.29 -20.84 -15.05
N PHE A 113 -6.97 -21.97 -15.69
CA PHE A 113 -7.89 -22.64 -16.62
C PHE A 113 -8.79 -23.70 -15.97
N THR A 114 -8.63 -23.91 -14.66
CA THR A 114 -9.51 -24.81 -13.89
C THR A 114 -10.81 -24.12 -13.53
N LYS A 115 -11.92 -24.84 -13.67
CA LYS A 115 -13.26 -24.35 -13.34
C LYS A 115 -13.34 -23.91 -11.87
N GLY A 116 -13.96 -22.75 -11.63
CA GLY A 116 -14.16 -22.19 -10.29
C GLY A 116 -12.97 -21.44 -9.68
N ARG A 117 -11.75 -21.57 -10.24
CA ARG A 117 -10.63 -20.68 -9.88
C ARG A 117 -10.69 -19.40 -10.70
N VAL A 118 -10.44 -18.27 -10.04
CA VAL A 118 -10.47 -16.93 -10.64
C VAL A 118 -9.08 -16.29 -10.69
N ILE A 119 -8.17 -16.70 -9.82
CA ILE A 119 -6.82 -16.12 -9.73
C ILE A 119 -5.82 -17.16 -9.22
N ASP A 120 -4.62 -17.17 -9.79
CA ASP A 120 -3.48 -17.95 -9.29
C ASP A 120 -2.40 -16.96 -8.84
N LEU A 121 -2.05 -16.99 -7.55
CA LEU A 121 -1.12 -16.07 -6.91
C LEU A 121 0.33 -16.57 -7.01
N SER A 122 1.29 -15.65 -6.91
CA SER A 122 2.66 -16.02 -6.59
C SER A 122 2.77 -16.65 -5.19
N TYR A 123 3.89 -17.32 -4.91
CA TYR A 123 4.15 -17.92 -3.61
C TYR A 123 4.14 -16.86 -2.51
N ALA A 124 4.89 -15.76 -2.69
CA ALA A 124 4.94 -14.67 -1.70
C ALA A 124 3.56 -14.05 -1.43
N ALA A 125 2.74 -13.84 -2.48
CA ALA A 125 1.40 -13.31 -2.28
C ALA A 125 0.46 -14.30 -1.57
N ALA A 126 0.65 -15.60 -1.78
CA ALA A 126 -0.11 -16.64 -1.10
C ALA A 126 0.29 -16.81 0.38
N ASP A 127 1.57 -16.60 0.70
CA ASP A 127 2.09 -16.54 2.07
C ASP A 127 1.47 -15.37 2.84
N ASP A 128 1.55 -14.16 2.28
CA ASP A 128 0.95 -12.95 2.86
C ASP A 128 -0.58 -13.05 3.01
N LEU A 129 -1.23 -13.77 2.09
CA LEU A 129 -2.67 -14.02 2.14
C LEU A 129 -3.05 -15.16 3.11
N ASP A 130 -2.07 -15.82 3.71
CA ASP A 130 -2.24 -16.91 4.67
C ASP A 130 -3.02 -18.08 4.07
N MET A 131 -2.55 -18.56 2.92
CA MET A 131 -3.23 -19.63 2.18
C MET A 131 -2.32 -20.78 1.73
N LEU A 132 -1.04 -20.79 2.11
CA LEU A 132 -0.11 -21.84 1.72
C LEU A 132 -0.57 -23.23 2.17
N ASP A 133 -0.96 -23.35 3.44
CA ASP A 133 -1.41 -24.62 4.05
C ASP A 133 -2.72 -25.12 3.44
N ALA A 134 -3.66 -24.21 3.16
CA ALA A 134 -4.94 -24.55 2.58
C ALA A 134 -4.83 -24.90 1.08
N GLY A 135 -3.83 -24.37 0.38
CA GLY A 135 -3.63 -24.53 -1.06
C GLY A 135 -4.61 -23.71 -1.92
N ILE A 136 -5.89 -23.78 -1.59
CA ILE A 136 -7.00 -23.15 -2.32
C ILE A 136 -7.95 -22.51 -1.30
N VAL A 137 -8.24 -21.22 -1.47
CA VAL A 137 -9.16 -20.48 -0.57
C VAL A 137 -10.20 -19.68 -1.37
N PRO A 138 -11.40 -19.46 -0.83
CA PRO A 138 -12.35 -18.51 -1.40
C PRO A 138 -11.85 -17.07 -1.25
N VAL A 139 -11.98 -16.27 -2.31
CA VAL A 139 -11.49 -14.89 -2.36
C VAL A 139 -12.48 -13.93 -3.00
N PHE A 140 -12.36 -12.66 -2.60
CA PHE A 140 -12.84 -11.50 -3.35
C PHE A 140 -11.65 -10.85 -4.06
N VAL A 141 -11.81 -10.51 -5.34
CA VAL A 141 -10.80 -9.81 -6.14
C VAL A 141 -11.37 -8.46 -6.56
N GLU A 142 -10.77 -7.38 -6.07
CA GLU A 142 -11.15 -6.00 -6.38
C GLU A 142 -10.11 -5.38 -7.31
N VAL A 143 -10.54 -4.88 -8.47
CA VAL A 143 -9.63 -4.15 -9.37
C VAL A 143 -9.39 -2.75 -8.84
N LEU A 144 -8.11 -2.42 -8.59
CA LEU A 144 -7.68 -1.09 -8.15
C LEU A 144 -7.24 -0.21 -9.31
N TYR A 145 -6.55 -0.79 -10.30
CA TYR A 145 -6.07 -0.12 -11.51
C TYR A 145 -6.12 -1.06 -12.70
N TRP A 146 -6.53 -0.57 -13.87
CA TRP A 146 -6.48 -1.32 -15.11
C TRP A 146 -5.16 -1.09 -15.81
N GLY A 147 -4.51 -2.17 -16.22
CA GLY A 147 -3.21 -2.10 -16.88
C GLY A 147 -3.25 -1.65 -18.34
N ASP A 148 -4.43 -1.37 -18.90
CA ASP A 148 -4.61 -0.73 -20.21
C ASP A 148 -4.55 0.81 -20.14
N GLY A 149 -4.16 1.36 -18.98
CA GLY A 149 -4.04 2.81 -18.75
C GLY A 149 -5.37 3.50 -18.41
N LYS A 150 -6.49 2.76 -18.31
CA LYS A 150 -7.78 3.35 -17.93
C LYS A 150 -7.89 3.43 -16.41
N ARG A 151 -7.78 4.66 -15.88
CA ARG A 151 -8.21 4.95 -14.52
C ARG A 151 -9.73 5.00 -14.49
N LEU A 152 -10.28 4.50 -13.38
CA LEU A 152 -11.68 4.57 -13.06
C LEU A 152 -12.19 6.02 -13.16
N PRO A 153 -13.28 6.42 -13.86
CA PRO A 153 -13.82 7.75 -13.65
C PRO A 153 -14.13 7.92 -12.16
N THR A 154 -13.50 8.91 -11.53
CA THR A 154 -13.89 9.33 -10.17
C THR A 154 -15.26 10.00 -10.28
N SER A 155 -16.27 9.39 -9.67
CA SER A 155 -17.55 10.04 -9.39
C SER A 155 -17.40 11.13 -8.33
#